data_AF-S4PQ35-F1
#
_entry.id   AF-S4PQ35-F1
#
_cell.length_a   1.000
_cell.length_b   1.000
_cell.length_c   1.000
_cell.angle_alpha   90.00
_cell.angle_beta   90.00
_cell.angle_gamma   90.00
#
_symmetry.space_group_name_H-M   'P 1'
#
loop_
_entity.id
_entity.type
_entity.pdbx_description
1 polymer ?
#
loop_
_entity_poly.entity_id
_entity_poly.type
_entity_poly.pdbx_seq_one_letter_code
_entity_poly.pdbx_strand_id
1 'polypeptide(L)'
;QSVVAAVLDGLLSNDLSDAIRRLAAWRESTCGNKRYYSYYRDILFLAMAALGEQNIDFLALQREYTRALDQLGTETRPQDLPPSTTAACCR
;
A
#
# COMPACT_ATOMS: atom_id res chain seq x y z
N GLN A 1 -10.75 6.12 13.46
CA GLN A 1 -9.72 5.11 13.13
C GLN A 1 -8.53 5.82 12.47
N SER A 2 -7.30 5.60 12.93
CA SER A 2 -6.08 6.10 12.26
C SER A 2 -5.85 5.38 10.92
N VAL A 3 -5.16 6.02 9.97
CA VAL A 3 -4.76 5.39 8.70
C VAL A 3 -3.87 4.18 8.95
N VAL A 4 -2.95 4.27 9.91
CA VAL A 4 -2.06 3.16 10.28
C VAL A 4 -2.87 1.95 10.79
N ALA A 5 -3.89 2.20 11.62
CA ALA A 5 -4.77 1.15 12.11
C ALA A 5 -5.56 0.50 10.96
N ALA A 6 -6.05 1.29 10.00
CA ALA A 6 -6.74 0.73 8.83
C ALA A 6 -5.82 -0.12 7.94
N VAL A 7 -4.54 0.25 7.80
CA VAL A 7 -3.55 -0.57 7.11
C VAL A 7 -3.31 -1.89 7.86
N LEU A 8 -3.14 -1.86 9.18
CA LEU A 8 -3.00 -3.08 9.97
C LEU A 8 -4.22 -3.99 9.85
N ASP A 9 -5.43 -3.44 9.98
CA ASP A 9 -6.67 -4.20 9.85
C ASP A 9 -6.74 -4.86 8.46
N GLY A 10 -6.42 -4.11 7.40
CA GLY A 10 -6.39 -4.63 6.03
C GLY A 10 -5.34 -5.71 5.78
N LEU A 11 -4.16 -5.60 6.40
CA LEU A 11 -3.12 -6.63 6.35
C LEU A 11 -3.58 -7.92 7.03
N LEU A 12 -4.21 -7.82 8.21
CA LEU A 12 -4.70 -8.97 8.96
C LEU A 12 -5.91 -9.64 8.30
N SER A 13 -6.75 -8.86 7.60
CA SER A 13 -7.92 -9.38 6.87
C SER A 13 -7.61 -9.80 5.43
N ASN A 14 -6.37 -9.59 4.94
CA ASN A 14 -6.00 -9.73 3.53
C ASN A 14 -6.90 -8.92 2.57
N ASP A 15 -7.29 -7.71 2.97
CA ASP A 15 -8.09 -6.79 2.16
C ASP A 15 -7.61 -5.35 2.33
N LEU A 16 -6.91 -4.82 1.33
CA LEU A 16 -6.31 -3.48 1.38
C LEU A 16 -7.22 -2.37 0.84
N SER A 17 -8.45 -2.68 0.40
CA SER A 17 -9.30 -1.71 -0.29
C SER A 17 -9.66 -0.49 0.58
N ASP A 18 -10.01 -0.69 1.85
CA ASP A 18 -10.30 0.45 2.75
C ASP A 18 -9.03 1.16 3.22
N ALA A 19 -7.93 0.40 3.40
CA ALA A 19 -6.63 0.94 3.78
C ALA A 19 -6.10 1.94 2.75
N ILE A 20 -6.08 1.56 1.47
CA ILE A 20 -5.63 2.41 0.36
C ILE A 20 -6.53 3.64 0.23
N ARG A 21 -7.86 3.49 0.33
CA ARG A 21 -8.80 4.61 0.26
C ARG A 21 -8.53 5.65 1.34
N ARG A 22 -8.34 5.21 2.58
CA ARG A 22 -8.05 6.10 3.71
C ARG A 22 -6.67 6.74 3.60
N LEU A 23 -5.68 5.98 3.14
CA LEU A 23 -4.32 6.49 2.93
C LEU A 23 -4.31 7.59 1.85
N ALA A 24 -4.99 7.37 0.73
CA ALA A 24 -5.13 8.37 -0.33
C ALA A 24 -5.84 9.64 0.15
N ALA A 25 -6.97 9.49 0.87
CA ALA A 25 -7.70 10.64 1.42
C ALA A 25 -6.87 11.44 2.43
N TRP A 26 -6.14 10.75 3.32
CA TRP A 26 -5.27 11.40 4.30
C TRP A 26 -4.07 12.10 3.67
N ARG A 27 -3.52 11.54 2.59
CA ARG A 27 -2.43 12.15 1.81
C ARG A 27 -2.87 13.46 1.18
N GLU A 28 -4.05 13.49 0.58
CA GLU A 28 -4.58 14.72 -0.03
C GLU A 28 -4.88 15.80 1.03
N SER A 29 -5.29 15.42 2.25
CA SER A 29 -5.59 16.37 3.33
C SER A 29 -4.37 16.90 4.07
N THR A 30 -3.26 16.14 4.11
CA THR A 30 -2.13 16.41 5.03
C THR A 30 -0.84 16.78 4.31
N CYS A 31 -0.66 16.34 3.06
CA CYS A 31 0.55 16.62 2.29
C CYS A 31 0.28 17.73 1.27
N GLY A 32 0.40 18.99 1.69
CA GLY A 32 0.25 20.16 0.80
C GLY A 32 1.25 20.20 -0.36
N ASN A 33 2.37 19.48 -0.23
CA ASN A 33 3.31 19.23 -1.33
C ASN A 33 3.16 17.78 -1.81
N LYS A 34 2.97 17.57 -3.11
CA LYS A 34 2.80 16.26 -3.76
C LYS A 34 4.04 15.34 -3.72
N ARG A 35 5.03 15.63 -2.87
CA ARG A 35 6.24 14.81 -2.64
C ARG A 35 5.98 13.86 -1.47
N TYR A 36 5.51 12.66 -1.78
CA TYR A 36 5.36 11.59 -0.80
C TYR A 36 5.79 10.25 -1.39
N TYR A 37 6.19 9.31 -0.51
CA TYR A 37 6.46 7.93 -0.90
C TYR A 37 5.16 7.24 -1.31
N SER A 38 5.29 6.30 -2.24
CA SER A 38 4.15 5.56 -2.78
C SER A 38 3.34 4.85 -1.69
N TYR A 39 2.03 4.70 -1.92
CA TYR A 39 1.18 3.94 -1.00
C TYR A 39 1.73 2.52 -0.79
N TYR A 40 2.26 1.91 -1.84
CA TYR A 40 2.94 0.62 -1.78
C TYR A 40 4.07 0.60 -0.75
N ARG A 41 4.95 1.62 -0.75
CA ARG A 41 6.09 1.70 0.18
C ARG A 41 5.64 1.88 1.62
N ASP A 42 4.60 2.68 1.85
CA ASP A 42 4.05 2.87 3.20
C ASP A 42 3.45 1.56 3.73
N ILE A 43 2.63 0.88 2.91
CA ILE A 43 2.00 -0.40 3.29
C ILE A 43 3.05 -1.48 3.50
N LEU A 44 4.05 -1.58 2.60
CA LEU A 44 5.15 -2.53 2.72
C LEU A 44 5.95 -2.31 4.01
N PHE A 45 6.28 -1.05 4.32
CA PHE A 45 6.97 -0.70 5.56
C PHE A 45 6.15 -1.11 6.77
N LEU A 46 4.85 -0.80 6.80
CA LEU A 46 3.97 -1.16 7.90
C LEU A 46 3.80 -2.67 8.03
N ALA A 47 3.70 -3.41 6.93
CA ALA A 47 3.65 -4.86 6.94
C ALA A 47 4.92 -5.43 7.58
N MET A 48 6.11 -5.00 7.12
CA MET A 48 7.39 -5.45 7.67
C MET A 48 7.55 -5.07 9.15
N ALA A 49 7.13 -3.86 9.54
CA ALA A 49 7.23 -3.38 10.91
C ALA A 49 6.25 -4.09 11.87
N ALA A 50 5.05 -4.43 11.41
CA ALA A 50 4.00 -5.01 12.26
C ALA A 50 4.03 -6.55 12.29
N LEU A 51 4.28 -7.19 11.14
CA LEU A 51 4.22 -8.65 10.98
C LEU A 51 5.61 -9.29 10.98
N GLY A 52 6.65 -8.54 10.60
CA GLY A 52 8.00 -9.08 10.38
C GLY A 52 8.14 -9.72 9.00
N GLU A 53 9.32 -9.56 8.38
CA GLU A 53 9.60 -10.00 7.00
C GLU A 53 9.30 -11.48 6.76
N GLN A 54 9.60 -12.35 7.74
CA GLN A 54 9.43 -13.80 7.62
C GLN A 54 7.96 -14.24 7.61
N ASN A 55 7.03 -13.36 7.97
CA ASN A 55 5.60 -13.64 8.06
C ASN A 55 4.80 -13.01 6.92
N ILE A 56 5.48 -12.48 5.89
CA ILE A 56 4.84 -11.79 4.78
C ILE A 56 5.07 -12.57 3.49
N ASP A 57 3.98 -13.01 2.89
CA ASP A 57 4.00 -13.40 1.48
C ASP A 57 3.98 -12.13 0.62
N PHE A 58 5.16 -11.71 0.15
CA PHE A 58 5.32 -10.52 -0.69
C PHE A 58 4.54 -10.60 -2.01
N LEU A 59 4.35 -11.80 -2.57
CA LEU A 59 3.61 -11.96 -3.81
C LEU A 59 2.11 -11.81 -3.56
N ALA A 60 1.59 -12.36 -2.47
CA ALA A 60 0.21 -12.15 -2.04
C ALA A 60 -0.05 -10.66 -1.75
N LEU A 61 0.85 -10.01 -1.01
CA LEU A 61 0.74 -8.58 -0.70
C LEU A 61 0.73 -7.70 -1.97
N GLN A 62 1.64 -7.97 -2.91
CA GLN A 62 1.70 -7.28 -4.20
C GLN A 62 0.41 -7.43 -5.00
N ARG A 63 -0.14 -8.66 -5.08
CA ARG A 63 -1.39 -8.94 -5.78
C ARG A 63 -2.56 -8.21 -5.15
N GLU A 64 -2.65 -8.25 -3.83
CA GLU A 64 -3.72 -7.60 -3.07
C GLU A 64 -3.64 -6.07 -3.19
N TYR A 65 -2.43 -5.50 -3.08
CA TYR A 65 -2.22 -4.07 -3.33
C TYR A 65 -2.67 -3.66 -4.73
N THR A 66 -2.29 -4.43 -5.76
CA THR A 66 -2.68 -4.15 -7.15
C THR A 66 -4.21 -4.16 -7.29
N ARG A 67 -4.88 -5.20 -6.76
CA ARG A 67 -6.34 -5.32 -6.76
C ARG A 67 -7.02 -4.12 -6.08
N ALA A 68 -6.56 -3.76 -4.88
CA ALA A 68 -7.13 -2.68 -4.10
C ALA A 68 -6.87 -1.30 -4.75
N LEU A 69 -5.71 -1.12 -5.39
CA LEU A 69 -5.37 0.09 -6.13
C LEU A 69 -6.23 0.24 -7.39
N ASP A 70 -6.45 -0.84 -8.15
CA ASP A 70 -7.33 -0.84 -9.33
C ASP A 70 -8.77 -0.47 -8.96
N GLN A 71 -9.26 -0.94 -7.80
CA GLN A 71 -10.59 -0.59 -7.27
C GLN A 71 -10.72 0.87 -6.82
N LEU A 72 -9.62 1.54 -6.50
CA LEU A 72 -9.65 2.94 -6.07
C LEU A 72 -10.15 3.85 -7.20
N GLY A 73 -9.93 3.48 -8.46
CA GLY A 73 -10.51 4.14 -9.64
C GLY A 73 -10.08 5.59 -9.89
N THR A 74 -9.25 6.17 -9.03
CA THR A 74 -8.62 7.48 -9.23
C THR A 74 -7.40 7.36 -10.14
N GLU A 75 -6.98 8.45 -10.80
CA GLU A 75 -5.70 8.59 -11.51
C GLU A 75 -4.52 8.22 -10.58
N THR A 76 -4.23 6.92 -10.49
CA THR A 76 -3.13 6.38 -9.70
C THR A 76 -1.85 6.98 -10.22
N ARG A 77 -1.11 7.68 -9.36
CA ARG A 77 0.11 8.34 -9.81
C ARG A 77 1.12 7.27 -10.20
N PRO A 78 2.00 7.51 -11.18
CA PRO A 78 3.00 6.53 -11.60
C PRO A 78 3.85 5.97 -10.45
N GLN A 79 4.10 6.79 -9.42
CA GLN A 79 4.81 6.37 -8.21
C GLN A 79 4.03 5.36 -7.35
N ASP A 80 2.69 5.42 -7.35
CA ASP A 80 1.82 4.53 -6.58
C ASP A 80 1.60 3.19 -7.27
N LEU A 81 2.09 3.02 -8.50
CA LEU A 81 2.07 1.73 -9.16
C LEU A 81 3.00 0.75 -8.42
N PRO A 82 2.58 -0.52 -8.30
CA PRO A 82 3.45 -1.55 -7.74
C PRO A 82 4.73 -1.68 -8.59
N PRO A 83 5.88 -2.06 -7.99
CA PRO A 83 7.10 -2.31 -8.74
C PRO A 83 6.84 -3.34 -9.84
N SER A 84 7.44 -3.16 -11.01
CA SER A 84 7.27 -4.12 -12.10
C SER A 84 7.74 -5.50 -11.65
N THR A 85 7.13 -6.56 -12.18
CA THR A 85 7.58 -7.95 -11.95
C THR A 85 9.06 -8.12 -12.27
N THR A 86 9.58 -7.38 -13.26
CA THR A 86 11.02 -7.34 -13.56
C THR A 86 11.84 -6.72 -12.43
N ALA A 87 11.39 -5.60 -11.84
CA ALA A 87 12.06 -4.97 -10.70
C ALA A 87 12.05 -5.85 -9.45
N ALA A 88 11.02 -6.68 -9.27
CA ALA A 88 10.96 -7.66 -8.17
C ALA A 88 11.95 -8.82 -8.34
N CYS A 89 12.34 -9.15 -9.58
CA CYS A 89 13.28 -10.23 -9.91
C CYS A 89 14.74 -9.78 -10.05
N CYS A 90 15.02 -8.47 -10.01
CA CYS A 90 16.38 -7.95 -9.94
C CYS A 90 16.87 -8.02 -8.48
N ARG A 91 17.44 -9.17 -8.10
CA ARG A 91 18.25 -9.33 -6.89
C ARG A 91 19.73 -9.46 -7.28
#